data_AF-A0A290ZVA7-F1
#
_entry.id   AF-A0A290ZVA7-F1
#
_cell.length_a   1.000
_cell.length_b   1.000
_cell.length_c   1.000
_cell.angle_alpha   90.00
_cell.angle_beta   90.00
_cell.angle_gamma   90.00
#
_symmetry.space_group_name_H-M   'P 1'
#
loop_
_entity.id
_entity.type
_entity.pdbx_description
1 polymer ?
#
loop_
_entity_poly.entity_id
_entity_poly.type
_entity_poly.pdbx_seq_one_letter_code
_entity_poly.pdbx_strand_id
1 'polypeptide(L)'
;MPLALSPFRLKHLGQPAVRALCLLALLALVLLAPQLALASEGTGGSLPYESWLTNLRNSVTGPVAFTLSLIGIVVAGGMLIFGGELTAFFRTLIFIVLVMALLVGAQNMMSSFFGRGAEIAAASGGAAEAVRVPAVQAGTAMSTAQAV
;
A
#
# COMPACT_ATOMS: atom_id res chain seq x y z
N MET A 1 14.96 -55.29 -45.20
CA MET A 1 13.53 -54.90 -45.16
C MET A 1 13.37 -53.78 -44.14
N PRO A 2 13.01 -52.56 -44.54
CA PRO A 2 12.95 -51.39 -43.65
C PRO A 2 11.55 -51.24 -43.03
N LEU A 3 11.45 -51.03 -41.72
CA LEU A 3 10.22 -50.53 -41.07
C LEU A 3 10.46 -49.09 -40.61
N ALA A 4 10.23 -48.16 -41.54
CA ALA A 4 10.08 -46.75 -41.24
C ALA A 4 8.72 -46.53 -40.57
N LEU A 5 8.71 -46.46 -39.23
CA LEU A 5 7.57 -45.94 -38.48
C LEU A 5 7.68 -44.42 -38.47
N SER A 6 6.72 -43.78 -39.12
CA SER A 6 6.70 -42.37 -39.49
C SER A 6 6.76 -41.40 -38.30
N PRO A 7 7.54 -40.30 -38.35
CA PRO A 7 7.41 -39.17 -37.44
C PRO A 7 6.30 -38.24 -37.95
N PHE A 8 5.08 -38.76 -38.05
CA PHE A 8 3.92 -37.97 -38.46
C PHE A 8 3.11 -37.61 -37.22
N ARG A 9 2.90 -36.30 -37.03
CA ARG A 9 1.89 -35.68 -36.14
C ARG A 9 2.33 -35.17 -34.75
N LEU A 10 3.36 -34.31 -34.66
CA LEU A 10 3.47 -33.39 -33.51
C LEU A 10 3.96 -32.00 -33.93
N LYS A 11 3.21 -31.32 -34.81
CA LYS A 11 3.46 -29.87 -35.05
C LYS A 11 2.24 -28.96 -34.94
N HIS A 12 1.04 -29.53 -34.87
CA HIS A 12 -0.20 -28.74 -34.78
C HIS A 12 -0.96 -28.82 -33.44
N LEU A 13 -0.66 -29.78 -32.57
CA LEU A 13 -1.44 -29.99 -31.34
C LEU A 13 -0.94 -29.22 -30.11
N GLY A 14 0.17 -28.49 -30.24
CA GLY A 14 0.78 -27.75 -29.11
C GLY A 14 0.84 -26.24 -29.30
N GLN A 15 0.49 -25.67 -30.45
CA GLN A 15 0.69 -24.23 -30.68
C GLN A 15 -0.14 -23.33 -29.74
N PRO A 16 -1.45 -23.56 -29.52
CA PRO A 16 -2.21 -22.74 -28.57
C PRO A 16 -1.84 -23.08 -27.13
N ALA A 17 -1.53 -24.35 -26.83
CA ALA A 17 -1.17 -24.79 -25.48
C ALA A 17 0.21 -24.28 -25.04
N VAL A 18 1.21 -24.27 -25.93
CA VAL A 18 2.55 -23.70 -25.68
C VAL A 18 2.49 -22.18 -25.63
N ARG A 19 1.66 -21.53 -26.47
CA ARG A 19 1.40 -20.09 -26.35
C ARG A 19 0.70 -19.76 -25.04
N ALA A 20 -0.30 -20.54 -24.64
CA ALA A 20 -1.01 -20.38 -23.38
C ALA A 20 -0.05 -20.62 -22.20
N LEU A 21 0.77 -21.67 -22.23
CA LEU A 21 1.77 -21.97 -21.20
C LEU A 21 2.83 -20.87 -21.10
N CYS A 22 3.32 -20.35 -22.23
CA CYS A 22 4.21 -19.19 -22.26
C CYS A 22 3.54 -17.95 -21.68
N LEU A 23 2.30 -17.65 -22.05
CA LEU A 23 1.56 -16.51 -21.50
C LEU A 23 1.28 -16.67 -20.01
N LEU A 24 0.95 -17.89 -19.55
CA LEU A 24 0.75 -18.21 -18.14
C LEU A 24 2.06 -18.09 -17.35
N ALA A 25 3.17 -18.53 -17.93
CA ALA A 25 4.51 -18.38 -17.34
C ALA A 25 4.95 -16.91 -17.29
N LEU A 26 4.66 -16.12 -18.34
CA LEU A 26 4.94 -14.69 -18.38
C LEU A 26 4.06 -13.94 -17.37
N LEU A 27 2.78 -14.30 -17.26
CA LEU A 27 1.87 -13.78 -16.26
C LEU A 27 2.31 -14.15 -14.84
N ALA A 28 2.72 -15.40 -14.61
CA ALA A 28 3.26 -15.85 -13.33
C ALA A 28 4.55 -15.11 -12.97
N LEU A 29 5.43 -14.87 -13.94
CA LEU A 29 6.65 -14.07 -13.75
C LEU A 29 6.33 -12.61 -13.38
N VAL A 30 5.34 -12.01 -14.04
CA VAL A 30 4.86 -10.65 -13.73
C VAL A 30 4.21 -10.59 -12.34
N LEU A 31 3.46 -11.63 -11.94
CA LEU A 31 2.81 -11.71 -10.63
C LEU A 31 3.78 -12.04 -9.48
N LEU A 32 4.85 -12.82 -9.74
CA LEU A 32 5.92 -13.11 -8.78
C LEU A 32 7.03 -12.05 -8.75
N ALA A 33 6.86 -10.94 -9.49
CA ALA A 33 7.79 -9.81 -9.46
C ALA A 33 7.22 -8.60 -8.69
N PRO A 34 6.95 -8.70 -7.36
CA PRO A 34 6.48 -7.55 -6.58
C PRO A 34 7.57 -6.49 -6.37
N GLN A 35 8.82 -6.69 -6.81
CA GLN A 35 9.91 -5.74 -6.61
C GLN A 35 10.09 -4.68 -7.71
N LEU A 36 9.28 -4.69 -8.78
CA LEU A 36 9.46 -3.77 -9.92
C LEU A 36 8.24 -2.93 -10.27
N ALA A 37 7.14 -3.04 -9.50
CA ALA A 37 6.07 -2.06 -9.54
C ALA A 37 6.49 -0.80 -8.76
N LEU A 38 7.58 -0.16 -9.21
CA LEU A 38 7.77 1.26 -8.98
C LEU A 38 6.76 1.96 -9.88
N ALA A 39 5.50 2.00 -9.45
CA ALA A 39 4.69 3.17 -9.71
C ALA A 39 5.50 4.31 -9.11
N SER A 40 6.28 4.97 -9.98
CA SER A 40 7.16 6.06 -9.63
C SER A 40 6.26 7.16 -9.06
N GLU A 41 6.06 7.15 -7.75
CA GLU A 41 5.79 8.36 -6.99
C GLU A 41 6.93 9.27 -7.38
N GLY A 42 6.61 10.23 -8.27
CA GLY A 42 7.54 10.77 -9.25
C GLY A 42 8.99 10.72 -8.80
N THR A 43 9.83 9.99 -9.53
CA THR A 43 11.28 10.14 -9.52
C THR A 43 11.62 11.56 -9.99
N GLY A 44 11.27 12.56 -9.17
CA GLY A 44 11.53 13.98 -9.31
C GLY A 44 12.96 14.31 -8.92
N GLY A 45 13.90 13.45 -9.33
CA GLY A 45 15.29 13.49 -8.88
C GLY A 45 16.22 14.34 -9.73
N SER A 46 15.72 15.21 -10.62
CA SER A 46 16.57 15.95 -11.57
C SER A 46 16.35 17.46 -11.61
N LEU A 47 15.36 18.00 -10.86
CA LEU A 47 15.01 19.40 -10.94
C LEU A 47 15.18 20.07 -9.56
N PRO A 48 15.90 21.21 -9.48
CA PRO A 48 16.27 21.81 -8.19
C PRO A 48 15.08 22.25 -7.32
N TYR A 49 13.89 22.45 -7.92
CA TYR A 49 12.66 22.83 -7.22
C TYR A 49 11.87 21.63 -6.65
N GLU A 50 12.12 20.42 -7.11
CA GLU A 50 11.37 19.22 -6.73
C GLU A 50 11.58 18.87 -5.26
N SER A 51 12.80 19.03 -4.76
CA SER A 51 13.11 18.90 -3.34
C SER A 51 12.30 19.87 -2.47
N TRP A 52 12.18 21.13 -2.88
CA TRP A 52 11.36 22.11 -2.17
C TRP A 52 9.87 21.74 -2.20
N LEU A 53 9.34 21.32 -3.36
CA LEU A 53 7.95 20.87 -3.50
C LEU A 53 7.65 19.66 -2.60
N THR A 54 8.55 18.69 -2.55
CA THR A 54 8.43 17.51 -1.69
C THR A 54 8.48 17.89 -0.21
N ASN A 55 9.38 18.79 0.20
CA ASN A 55 9.43 19.31 1.57
C ASN A 55 8.17 20.11 1.94
N LEU A 56 7.61 20.86 1.00
CA LEU A 56 6.35 21.58 1.19
C LEU A 56 5.19 20.61 1.40
N ARG A 57 5.08 19.57 0.56
CA ARG A 57 4.09 18.49 0.74
C ARG A 57 4.22 17.86 2.13
N ASN A 58 5.43 17.45 2.51
CA ASN A 58 5.70 16.83 3.81
C ASN A 58 5.41 17.76 4.98
N SER A 59 5.58 19.07 4.81
CA SER A 59 5.21 20.06 5.82
C SER A 59 3.70 20.18 5.95
N VAL A 60 2.97 20.28 4.83
CA VAL A 60 1.51 20.44 4.79
C VAL A 60 0.76 19.17 5.23
N THR A 61 1.38 17.99 5.15
CA THR A 61 0.81 16.75 5.70
C THR A 61 1.39 16.35 7.06
N GLY A 62 2.46 17.02 7.50
CA GLY A 62 3.21 16.70 8.72
C GLY A 62 2.95 17.65 9.90
N PRO A 63 3.92 17.82 10.81
CA PRO A 63 3.75 18.61 12.05
C PRO A 63 3.34 20.08 11.87
N VAL A 64 3.59 20.67 10.69
CA VAL A 64 3.21 22.07 10.41
C VAL A 64 1.68 22.21 10.30
N ALA A 65 0.99 21.24 9.71
CA ALA A 65 -0.47 21.23 9.65
C ALA A 65 -1.12 21.20 11.04
N PHE A 66 -0.53 20.45 11.96
CA PHE A 66 -0.96 20.41 13.36
C PHE A 66 -0.83 21.79 14.02
N THR A 67 0.29 22.47 13.79
CA THR A 67 0.53 23.81 14.35
C THR A 67 -0.45 24.85 13.78
N LEU A 68 -0.74 24.79 12.48
CA LEU A 68 -1.76 25.63 11.84
C LEU A 68 -3.16 25.39 12.42
N SER A 69 -3.52 24.13 12.67
CA SER A 69 -4.77 23.76 13.32
C SER A 69 -4.87 24.39 14.72
N LEU A 70 -3.80 24.31 15.50
CA LEU A 70 -3.74 24.88 16.85
C LEU A 70 -3.93 26.42 16.83
N ILE A 71 -3.29 27.12 15.91
CA ILE A 71 -3.47 28.57 15.74
C ILE A 71 -4.92 28.90 15.39
N GLY A 72 -5.53 28.16 14.45
CA GLY A 72 -6.92 28.34 14.06
C GLY A 72 -7.89 28.17 15.23
N ILE A 73 -7.67 27.17 16.08
CA ILE A 73 -8.47 26.92 17.29
C ILE A 73 -8.29 28.05 18.31
N VAL A 74 -7.08 28.55 18.53
CA VAL A 74 -6.83 29.66 19.47
C VAL A 74 -7.51 30.95 19.00
N VAL A 75 -7.42 31.28 17.72
CA VAL A 75 -8.09 32.46 17.15
C VAL A 75 -9.60 32.33 17.24
N ALA A 76 -10.16 31.16 16.91
CA ALA A 76 -11.59 30.90 17.02
C ALA A 76 -12.09 30.93 18.47
N GLY A 77 -11.33 30.35 19.40
CA GLY A 77 -11.62 30.39 20.84
C GLY A 77 -11.56 31.80 21.41
N GLY A 78 -10.59 32.61 20.98
CA GLY A 78 -10.50 34.03 21.33
C GLY A 78 -11.73 34.82 20.89
N MET A 79 -12.15 34.66 19.63
CA MET A 79 -13.40 35.27 19.12
C MET A 79 -14.64 34.86 19.92
N LEU A 80 -14.68 33.63 20.44
CA LEU A 80 -15.81 33.12 21.22
C LEU A 80 -15.85 33.70 22.64
N ILE A 81 -14.70 33.76 23.32
CA ILE A 81 -14.59 34.24 24.71
C ILE A 81 -14.95 35.72 24.84
N PHE A 82 -14.57 36.54 23.86
CA PHE A 82 -14.91 37.97 23.86
C PHE A 82 -16.35 38.25 23.39
N GLY A 83 -17.17 37.21 23.13
CA GLY A 83 -18.58 37.37 22.79
C GLY A 83 -18.83 37.92 21.39
N GLY A 84 -17.92 37.69 20.44
CA GLY A 84 -18.14 38.03 19.03
C GLY A 84 -19.27 37.20 18.41
N GLU A 85 -19.77 37.64 17.24
CA GLU A 85 -20.83 36.98 16.47
C GLU A 85 -20.64 35.44 16.44
N LEU A 86 -21.49 34.70 17.16
CA LEU A 86 -21.45 33.24 17.14
C LEU A 86 -21.63 32.69 15.71
N THR A 87 -22.44 33.37 14.92
CA THR A 87 -22.59 33.11 13.48
C THR A 87 -21.25 33.18 12.74
N ALA A 88 -20.42 34.19 13.05
CA ALA A 88 -19.09 34.30 12.45
C ALA A 88 -18.18 33.17 12.92
N PHE A 89 -18.16 32.85 14.22
CA PHE A 89 -17.39 31.74 14.77
C PHE A 89 -17.73 30.39 14.12
N PHE A 90 -19.02 30.03 14.06
CA PHE A 90 -19.46 28.77 13.44
C PHE A 90 -19.05 28.70 11.97
N ARG A 91 -19.13 29.83 11.26
CA ARG A 91 -18.69 29.92 9.87
C ARG A 91 -17.19 29.65 9.76
N THR A 92 -16.36 30.27 10.60
CA THR A 92 -14.91 30.06 10.61
C THR A 92 -14.54 28.62 11.01
N LEU A 93 -15.22 28.04 12.01
CA LEU A 93 -15.01 26.68 12.47
C LEU A 93 -15.28 25.68 11.34
N ILE A 94 -16.45 25.75 10.71
CA ILE A 94 -16.81 24.87 9.59
C ILE A 94 -15.80 24.98 8.45
N PHE A 95 -15.34 26.18 8.10
CA PHE A 95 -14.31 26.35 7.07
C PHE A 95 -13.01 25.63 7.42
N ILE A 96 -12.52 25.77 8.66
CA ILE A 96 -11.29 25.10 9.10
C ILE A 96 -11.45 23.57 9.04
N VAL A 97 -12.58 23.04 9.53
CA VAL A 97 -12.86 21.60 9.50
C VAL A 97 -12.96 21.08 8.07
N LEU A 98 -13.65 21.79 7.18
CA LEU A 98 -13.77 21.41 5.77
C LEU A 98 -12.40 21.36 5.09
N VAL A 99 -11.54 22.34 5.33
CA VAL A 99 -10.17 22.36 4.77
C VAL A 99 -9.35 21.18 5.30
N MET A 100 -9.37 20.93 6.61
CA MET A 100 -8.64 19.81 7.22
C MET A 100 -9.15 18.44 6.77
N ALA A 101 -10.47 18.28 6.65
CA ALA A 101 -11.09 17.07 6.14
C ALA A 101 -10.70 16.80 4.68
N LEU A 102 -10.61 17.84 3.85
CA LEU A 102 -10.20 17.72 2.46
C LEU A 102 -8.70 17.37 2.34
N LEU A 103 -7.83 18.01 3.14
CA LEU A 103 -6.39 17.72 3.20
C LEU A 103 -6.11 16.26 3.59
N VAL A 104 -6.69 15.78 4.69
CA VAL A 104 -6.50 14.40 5.18
C VAL A 104 -7.23 13.40 4.29
N GLY A 105 -8.41 13.76 3.79
CA GLY A 105 -9.20 12.95 2.86
C GLY A 105 -8.50 12.74 1.53
N ALA A 106 -7.79 13.74 1.00
CA ALA A 106 -7.05 13.63 -0.26
C ALA A 106 -5.93 12.58 -0.20
N GLN A 107 -5.18 12.53 0.92
CA GLN A 107 -4.15 11.51 1.14
C GLN A 107 -4.77 10.10 1.21
N ASN A 108 -5.85 9.95 1.98
CA ASN A 108 -6.55 8.67 2.11
C ASN A 108 -7.23 8.22 0.80
N MET A 109 -7.80 9.14 0.03
CA MET A 109 -8.37 8.87 -1.30
C MET A 109 -7.28 8.42 -2.27
N MET A 110 -6.15 9.12 -2.33
CA MET A 110 -5.06 8.75 -3.24
C MET A 110 -4.53 7.34 -2.94
N SER A 111 -4.30 7.02 -1.66
CA SER A 111 -3.88 5.67 -1.26
C SER A 111 -4.96 4.61 -1.53
N SER A 112 -6.24 4.92 -1.30
CA SER A 112 -7.33 3.96 -1.49
C SER A 112 -7.63 3.66 -2.96
N PHE A 113 -7.56 4.67 -3.84
CA PHE A 113 -7.85 4.52 -5.26
C PHE A 113 -6.64 4.02 -6.07
N PHE A 114 -5.42 4.43 -5.71
CA PHE A 114 -4.20 4.07 -6.46
C PHE A 114 -3.35 2.98 -5.78
N GLY A 115 -3.48 2.78 -4.46
CA GLY A 115 -2.76 1.72 -3.72
C GLY A 115 -3.46 0.36 -3.70
N ARG A 116 -4.75 0.28 -4.04
CA ARG A 116 -5.52 -0.98 -4.18
C ARG A 116 -5.79 -1.39 -5.64
N GLY A 117 -5.24 -0.68 -6.62
CA GLY A 117 -5.46 -0.97 -8.05
C GLY A 117 -4.94 -2.33 -8.54
N ALA A 118 -4.13 -3.04 -7.74
CA ALA A 118 -3.57 -4.36 -8.04
C ALA A 118 -3.89 -5.40 -6.95
N GLU A 119 -5.13 -5.40 -6.44
CA GLU A 119 -5.67 -6.49 -5.63
C GLU A 119 -6.08 -7.65 -6.56
N ILE A 120 -5.17 -8.60 -6.82
CA ILE A 120 -5.62 -9.98 -7.01
C ILE A 120 -5.60 -10.59 -5.63
N ALA A 121 -6.79 -10.75 -5.04
CA ALA A 121 -6.96 -11.50 -3.81
C ALA A 121 -6.35 -12.90 -4.00
N ALA A 122 -5.11 -13.09 -3.53
CA ALA A 122 -4.56 -14.40 -3.33
C ALA A 122 -5.43 -15.08 -2.29
N ALA A 123 -6.37 -15.90 -2.77
CA ALA A 123 -7.12 -16.85 -1.97
C ALA A 123 -6.13 -17.87 -1.38
N SER A 124 -5.41 -17.49 -0.32
CA SER A 124 -4.58 -18.40 0.46
C SER A 124 -4.29 -17.80 1.83
N GLY A 125 -5.35 -17.62 2.61
CA GLY A 125 -5.24 -17.19 4.02
C GLY A 125 -5.94 -18.13 5.00
N GLY A 126 -6.19 -19.39 4.63
CA GLY A 126 -6.93 -20.31 5.50
C GLY A 126 -6.64 -21.81 5.38
N ALA A 127 -5.76 -22.26 4.47
CA ALA A 127 -5.52 -23.70 4.27
C ALA A 127 -4.21 -24.23 4.89
N ALA A 128 -3.35 -23.37 5.46
CA ALA A 128 -2.04 -23.76 5.97
C ALA A 128 -1.99 -24.03 7.49
N GLU A 129 -3.07 -23.78 8.24
CA GLU A 129 -3.14 -23.99 9.70
C GLU A 129 -3.91 -25.26 10.09
N ALA A 130 -3.98 -26.27 9.23
CA ALA A 130 -4.69 -27.53 9.51
C ALA A 130 -3.78 -28.77 9.64
N VAL A 131 -2.45 -28.62 9.52
CA VAL A 131 -1.52 -29.76 9.71
C VAL A 131 -0.54 -29.44 10.84
N ARG A 132 -1.09 -29.16 12.02
CA ARG A 132 -0.35 -29.27 13.28
C ARG A 132 -0.44 -30.72 13.73
N VAL A 133 0.55 -31.52 13.33
CA VAL A 133 0.73 -32.89 13.83
C VAL A 133 1.02 -32.81 15.34
N PRO A 134 0.20 -33.40 16.23
CA PRO A 134 0.47 -33.43 17.65
C PRO A 134 1.31 -34.66 17.97
N ALA A 135 2.63 -34.53 18.14
CA ALA A 135 3.42 -35.55 18.84
C ALA A 135 4.80 -35.05 19.28
N VAL A 136 5.11 -35.36 20.54
CA VAL A 136 6.44 -35.40 21.18
C VAL A 136 6.98 -34.11 21.80
N GLN A 137 6.30 -33.68 22.87
CA GLN A 137 7.00 -33.01 23.97
C GLN A 137 7.69 -34.09 24.80
N ALA A 138 8.88 -34.51 24.36
CA ALA A 138 9.80 -35.31 25.16
C ALA A 138 10.95 -34.40 25.61
N GLY A 139 11.29 -34.51 26.89
CA GLY A 139 12.04 -33.53 27.64
C GLY A 139 13.45 -33.24 27.13
N THR A 140 13.80 -31.97 27.23
CA THR A 140 15.06 -31.56 27.85
C THR A 140 14.73 -30.43 28.84
N ALA A 141 14.31 -30.85 30.04
CA ALA A 141 14.66 -30.11 31.22
C ALA A 141 16.20 -30.03 31.29
N MET A 142 16.70 -28.97 31.94
CA MET A 142 18.05 -28.89 32.51
C MET A 142 19.18 -28.41 31.58
N SER A 143 19.38 -27.09 31.57
CA SER A 143 20.71 -26.46 31.70
C SER A 143 20.46 -24.99 32.06
N THR A 144 20.12 -24.72 33.32
CA THR A 144 21.05 -24.16 34.31
C THR A 144 21.76 -22.88 33.88
N ALA A 145 21.49 -21.83 34.65
CA ALA A 145 22.44 -20.79 35.04
C ALA A 145 22.97 -19.89 33.92
N GLN A 146 22.54 -18.62 33.96
CA GLN A 146 23.37 -17.46 34.26
C GLN A 146 22.64 -16.20 33.79
N ALA A 147 22.66 -15.06 34.45
CA ALA A 147 22.85 -14.65 35.84
C ALA A 147 22.76 -13.12 35.75
N VAL A 148 21.88 -12.52 36.55
CA VAL A 148 21.87 -11.11 37.00
C VAL A 148 21.81 -10.02 35.92
#